data_AF-A0A2N1C6J9-F1
#
_entry.id   AF-A0A2N1C6J9-F1
#
_cell.length_a   1.000
_cell.length_b   1.000
_cell.length_c   1.000
_cell.angle_alpha   90.00
_cell.angle_beta   90.00
_cell.angle_gamma   90.00
#
_symmetry.space_group_name_H-M   'P 1'
#
loop_
_entity.id
_entity.type
_entity.pdbx_description
1 polymer ?
#
loop_
_entity_poly.entity_id
_entity_poly.type
_entity_poly.pdbx_seq_one_letter_code
_entity_poly.pdbx_strand_id
1 'polypeptide(L)'
;MTLMKFIILLLAASLALTPLTLSAKNPVARDISHLITKEVFTGYLDVADFIDQSPKVTITVMPTKADIEEYGQQVAKSLTGSDCDRDGKMDDNPTCNAVFYKLWLKYAR
;
A
#
# COMPACT_ATOMS: atom_id res chain seq x y z
N MET A 1 -24.00 -23.32 -49.90
CA MET A 1 -22.77 -23.44 -49.07
C MET A 1 -21.79 -22.26 -49.21
N THR A 2 -21.99 -21.38 -50.20
CA THR A 2 -21.15 -20.19 -50.47
C THR A 2 -21.55 -18.97 -49.63
N LEU A 3 -22.85 -18.71 -49.45
CA LEU A 3 -23.35 -17.54 -48.69
C LEU A 3 -22.91 -17.55 -47.22
N MET A 4 -22.97 -18.70 -46.55
CA MET A 4 -22.52 -18.86 -45.15
C MET A 4 -21.02 -18.56 -44.98
N LYS A 5 -20.19 -18.95 -45.96
CA LYS A 5 -18.75 -18.69 -45.94
C LYS A 5 -18.42 -17.21 -46.14
N PHE A 6 -19.18 -16.51 -46.99
CA PHE A 6 -19.06 -15.06 -47.15
C PHE A 6 -19.42 -14.29 -45.88
N ILE A 7 -20.48 -14.72 -45.18
CA ILE A 7 -20.89 -14.10 -43.90
C ILE A 7 -19.81 -14.31 -42.82
N ILE A 8 -19.23 -15.51 -42.75
CA ILE A 8 -18.13 -15.80 -41.80
C ILE A 8 -16.88 -14.97 -42.13
N LEU A 9 -16.55 -14.79 -43.42
CA LEU A 9 -15.41 -13.96 -43.84
C LEU A 9 -15.63 -12.48 -43.48
N LEU A 10 -16.84 -11.97 -43.67
CA LEU A 10 -17.21 -10.59 -43.31
C LEU A 10 -17.15 -10.35 -41.80
N LEU A 11 -17.60 -11.32 -40.99
CA LEU A 11 -17.52 -11.27 -39.52
C LEU A 11 -16.08 -11.35 -39.02
N ALA A 12 -15.21 -12.14 -39.66
CA ALA A 12 -13.80 -12.22 -39.30
C ALA A 12 -13.04 -10.93 -39.64
N ALA A 13 -13.37 -10.31 -40.78
CA ALA A 13 -12.77 -9.05 -41.21
C ALA A 13 -13.18 -7.87 -40.30
N SER A 14 -14.44 -7.82 -39.85
CA SER A 14 -14.91 -6.76 -38.96
C SER A 14 -14.29 -6.83 -37.55
N LEU A 15 -13.97 -8.03 -37.07
CA LEU A 15 -13.30 -8.23 -35.78
C LEU A 15 -11.83 -7.77 -35.79
N ALA A 16 -11.17 -7.77 -36.95
CA ALA A 16 -9.77 -7.34 -37.10
C ALA A 16 -9.61 -5.81 -37.19
N LEU A 17 -10.71 -5.07 -37.39
CA LEU A 17 -10.71 -3.62 -37.61
C LEU A 17 -11.03 -2.80 -36.36
N THR A 18 -11.28 -3.43 -35.20
CA THR A 18 -11.50 -2.70 -33.95
C THR A 18 -10.18 -2.51 -33.22
N PRO A 19 -9.59 -1.29 -33.22
CA PRO A 19 -8.47 -1.01 -32.33
C PRO A 19 -8.96 -1.10 -30.88
N LEU A 20 -8.45 -2.07 -30.13
CA LEU A 20 -8.56 -2.13 -28.67
C LEU A 20 -7.81 -0.92 -28.09
N THR A 21 -8.49 0.22 -28.00
CA THR A 21 -8.00 1.37 -27.24
C THR A 21 -8.28 1.11 -25.76
N LEU A 22 -7.35 0.41 -25.11
CA LEU A 22 -7.39 0.23 -23.66
C LEU A 22 -6.99 1.56 -23.00
N SER A 23 -7.98 2.36 -22.62
CA SER A 23 -7.74 3.55 -21.79
C SER A 23 -7.68 3.14 -20.32
N ALA A 24 -6.46 2.91 -19.82
CA ALA A 24 -6.24 2.70 -18.40
C ALA A 24 -6.35 4.06 -17.69
N LYS A 25 -7.45 4.29 -16.97
CA LYS A 25 -7.55 5.43 -16.06
C LYS A 25 -6.54 5.20 -14.93
N ASN A 26 -5.56 6.09 -14.79
CA ASN A 26 -4.66 6.05 -13.64
C ASN A 26 -5.50 6.10 -12.37
N PRO A 27 -5.30 5.18 -11.40
CA PRO A 27 -5.96 5.30 -10.11
C PRO A 27 -5.56 6.64 -9.52
N VAL A 28 -6.55 7.48 -9.20
CA VAL A 28 -6.31 8.69 -8.44
C VAL A 28 -5.87 8.22 -7.06
N ALA A 29 -4.56 8.30 -6.79
CA ALA A 29 -4.04 8.04 -5.45
C ALA A 29 -4.78 9.00 -4.50
N ARG A 30 -5.45 8.43 -3.49
CA ARG A 30 -6.13 9.23 -2.45
C ARG A 30 -5.10 10.21 -1.88
N ASP A 31 -5.45 11.48 -1.82
CA ASP A 31 -4.50 12.50 -1.39
C ASP A 31 -4.17 12.33 0.09
N ILE A 32 -2.91 12.01 0.37
CA ILE A 32 -2.36 11.83 1.72
C ILE A 32 -1.29 12.87 2.03
N SER A 33 -1.28 14.00 1.32
CA SER A 33 -0.31 15.08 1.52
C SER A 33 -0.39 15.75 2.89
N HIS A 34 -1.48 15.52 3.63
CA HIS A 34 -1.64 15.96 5.02
C HIS A 34 -0.74 15.18 5.97
N LEU A 35 -0.25 14.00 5.58
CA LEU A 35 0.65 13.20 6.40
C LEU A 35 2.01 13.88 6.49
N ILE A 36 2.66 14.13 5.35
CA ILE A 36 4.04 14.63 5.30
C ILE A 36 4.23 15.51 4.07
N THR A 37 5.06 16.55 4.18
CA THR A 37 5.44 17.41 3.05
C THR A 37 6.34 16.68 2.05
N LYS A 38 6.34 17.12 0.79
CA LYS A 38 7.19 16.56 -0.26
C LYS A 38 8.67 16.59 0.11
N GLU A 39 9.14 17.71 0.65
CA GLU A 39 10.55 17.96 0.95
C GLU A 39 11.09 16.95 1.97
N VAL A 40 10.32 16.73 3.05
CA VAL A 40 10.64 15.73 4.07
C VAL A 40 10.59 14.32 3.49
N PHE A 41 9.56 13.99 2.69
CA PHE A 41 9.46 12.65 2.09
C PHE A 41 10.64 12.33 1.15
N THR A 42 11.05 13.30 0.32
CA THR A 42 12.19 13.12 -0.59
C THR A 42 13.54 13.02 0.12
N GLY A 43 13.58 13.30 1.43
CA GLY A 43 14.76 13.09 2.26
C GLY A 43 14.97 11.63 2.67
N TYR A 44 13.95 10.77 2.59
CA TYR A 44 14.11 9.36 2.91
C TYR A 44 14.81 8.60 1.79
N LEU A 45 15.74 7.72 2.15
CA LEU A 45 16.52 6.94 1.18
C LEU A 45 15.67 5.84 0.53
N ASP A 46 14.89 5.13 1.33
CA ASP A 46 14.05 4.03 0.92
C ASP A 46 12.91 3.80 1.95
N VAL A 47 12.16 2.73 1.76
CA VAL A 47 11.05 2.39 2.65
C VAL A 47 11.48 1.99 4.06
N ALA A 48 12.67 1.41 4.22
CA ALA A 48 13.18 1.06 5.55
C ALA A 48 13.53 2.32 6.33
N ASP A 49 14.21 3.27 5.69
CA ASP A 49 14.52 4.58 6.27
C ASP A 49 13.25 5.37 6.64
N PHE A 50 12.23 5.35 5.77
CA PHE A 50 10.92 5.91 6.07
C PHE A 50 10.28 5.27 7.32
N ILE A 51 10.31 3.94 7.43
CA ILE A 51 9.74 3.21 8.58
C ILE A 51 10.51 3.53 9.86
N ASP A 52 11.83 3.57 9.79
CA ASP A 52 12.70 3.83 10.95
C ASP A 52 12.50 5.24 11.49
N GLN A 53 12.37 6.24 10.60
CA GLN A 53 12.15 7.64 10.97
C GLN A 53 10.68 8.00 11.22
N SER A 54 9.73 7.10 10.96
CA SER A 54 8.32 7.33 11.26
C SER A 54 8.09 7.49 12.76
N PRO A 55 7.07 8.29 13.18
CA PRO A 55 6.67 8.41 14.57
C PRO A 55 6.52 7.03 15.22
N LYS A 56 6.96 6.90 16.48
CA LYS A 56 6.83 5.67 17.23
C LYS A 56 5.66 5.75 18.18
N VAL A 57 4.89 4.68 18.23
CA VAL A 57 3.76 4.52 19.14
C VAL A 57 3.96 3.28 19.98
N THR A 58 3.56 3.37 21.25
CA THR A 58 3.65 2.26 22.19
C THR A 58 2.25 1.80 22.56
N ILE A 59 2.02 0.50 22.41
CA ILE A 59 0.77 -0.16 22.81
C ILE A 59 1.03 -1.12 23.95
N THR A 60 0.08 -1.22 24.88
CA THR A 60 0.08 -2.29 25.88
C THR A 60 -0.53 -3.54 25.24
N VAL A 61 0.14 -4.66 25.38
CA VAL A 61 -0.35 -5.97 24.91
C VAL A 61 -0.49 -6.92 26.07
N MET A 62 -1.40 -7.89 25.92
CA MET A 62 -1.56 -8.94 26.91
C MET A 62 -0.27 -9.78 26.98
N PRO A 63 0.33 -9.96 28.17
CA PRO A 63 1.42 -10.90 28.35
C PRO A 63 0.99 -12.32 27.99
N THR A 64 1.90 -13.08 27.39
CA THR A 64 1.69 -14.51 27.11
C THR A 64 1.82 -15.33 28.39
N LYS A 65 1.42 -16.60 28.35
CA LYS A 65 1.61 -17.53 29.48
C LYS A 65 3.08 -17.67 29.87
N ALA A 66 3.98 -17.71 28.88
CA ALA A 66 5.41 -17.78 29.12
C ALA A 66 5.93 -16.51 29.82
N ASP A 67 5.46 -15.33 29.39
CA ASP A 67 5.80 -14.07 30.07
C ASP A 67 5.33 -14.08 31.54
N ILE A 68 4.13 -14.62 31.83
CA ILE A 68 3.60 -14.70 33.20
C ILE A 68 4.37 -15.72 34.06
N GLU A 69 4.76 -16.86 33.49
CA GLU A 69 5.54 -17.89 34.19
C GLU A 69 6.94 -17.39 34.57
N GLU A 70 7.56 -16.61 33.69
CA GLU A 70 8.91 -16.05 33.90
C GLU A 70 8.90 -14.83 34.83
N TYR A 71 7.94 -13.91 34.67
CA TYR A 71 7.97 -12.59 35.32
C TYR A 71 6.87 -12.38 36.38
N GLY A 72 5.94 -13.33 36.54
CA GLY A 72 4.84 -13.28 37.52
C GLY A 72 3.55 -12.61 37.00
N GLN A 73 2.47 -12.70 37.78
CA GLN A 73 1.13 -12.24 37.36
C GLN A 73 1.03 -10.72 37.13
N GLN A 74 1.88 -9.94 37.80
CA GLN A 74 1.92 -8.48 37.66
C GLN A 74 2.71 -7.99 36.43
N VAL A 75 3.18 -8.90 35.57
CA VAL A 75 3.93 -8.51 34.36
C VAL A 75 3.04 -7.66 33.43
N ALA A 76 3.61 -6.56 32.93
CA ALA A 76 3.02 -5.75 31.88
C ALA A 76 3.93 -5.82 30.65
N LYS A 77 3.33 -5.96 29.47
CA LYS A 77 4.06 -6.03 28.21
C LYS A 77 3.61 -4.90 27.30
N SER A 78 4.57 -4.22 26.69
CA SER A 78 4.33 -3.17 25.72
C SER A 78 5.11 -3.44 24.44
N LEU A 79 4.52 -3.11 23.30
CA LEU A 79 5.19 -3.11 22.00
C LEU A 79 5.33 -1.67 21.54
N THR A 80 6.48 -1.35 20.96
CA THR A 80 6.70 -0.08 20.28
C THR A 80 6.94 -0.35 18.81
N GLY A 81 6.23 0.37 17.95
CA GLY A 81 6.33 0.24 16.50
C GLY A 81 6.07 1.56 15.80
N SER A 82 6.13 1.53 14.48
CA SER A 82 5.96 2.73 13.65
C SER A 82 4.48 3.04 13.42
N ASP A 83 4.16 4.33 13.40
CA ASP A 83 2.89 4.91 12.97
C ASP A 83 3.15 5.63 11.65
N CYS A 84 3.12 4.85 10.57
CA CYS A 84 3.52 5.29 9.23
C CYS A 84 2.45 6.17 8.58
N ASP A 85 1.18 5.95 8.91
CA ASP A 85 0.06 6.79 8.44
C ASP A 85 -0.35 7.91 9.40
N ARG A 86 0.36 8.08 10.52
CA ARG A 86 0.21 9.17 11.51
C ARG A 86 -1.18 9.21 12.13
N ASP A 87 -1.84 8.08 12.28
CA ASP A 87 -3.17 7.95 12.89
C ASP A 87 -3.11 7.64 14.41
N GLY A 88 -1.91 7.49 14.96
CA GLY A 88 -1.65 7.17 16.36
C GLY A 88 -1.68 5.67 16.68
N LYS A 89 -1.78 4.79 15.68
CA LYS A 89 -1.77 3.33 15.85
C LYS A 89 -0.48 2.71 15.31
N MET A 90 -0.17 1.55 15.89
CA MET A 90 1.00 0.79 15.46
C MET A 90 0.68 0.07 14.16
N ASP A 91 1.39 0.44 13.10
CA ASP A 91 1.24 -0.14 11.77
C ASP A 91 2.05 -1.43 11.62
N ASP A 92 1.54 -2.34 10.79
CA ASP A 92 2.31 -3.47 10.32
C ASP A 92 3.17 -3.09 9.09
N ASN A 93 4.13 -3.95 8.77
CA ASN A 93 5.04 -3.73 7.64
C ASN A 93 4.27 -3.54 6.30
N PRO A 94 3.25 -4.34 5.95
CA PRO A 94 2.43 -4.08 4.76
C PRO A 94 1.80 -2.69 4.71
N THR A 95 1.26 -2.21 5.83
CA THR A 95 0.62 -0.88 5.93
C THR A 95 1.64 0.22 5.69
N CYS A 96 2.80 0.16 6.35
CA CYS A 96 3.89 1.11 6.13
C CYS A 96 4.38 1.13 4.67
N ASN A 97 4.58 -0.03 4.04
CA ASN A 97 4.97 -0.11 2.63
C ASN A 97 3.93 0.54 1.70
N ALA A 98 2.64 0.34 1.99
CA ALA A 98 1.56 0.92 1.21
C ALA A 98 1.52 2.46 1.34
N VAL A 99 1.77 3.01 2.53
CA VAL A 99 1.87 4.46 2.75
C VAL A 99 3.04 5.04 1.98
N PHE A 100 4.24 4.45 2.12
CA PHE A 100 5.43 4.88 1.40
C PHE A 100 5.20 4.93 -0.11
N TYR A 101 4.63 3.86 -0.68
CA TYR A 101 4.38 3.79 -2.12
C TYR A 101 3.35 4.82 -2.60
N LYS A 102 2.30 5.09 -1.81
CA LYS A 102 1.32 6.15 -2.13
C LYS A 102 1.97 7.54 -2.13
N LEU A 103 2.84 7.83 -1.17
CA LEU A 103 3.59 9.09 -1.12
C LEU A 103 4.59 9.19 -2.28
N TRP A 104 5.26 8.09 -2.62
CA TRP A 104 6.16 8.02 -3.77
C TRP A 104 5.44 8.31 -5.09
N LEU A 105 4.28 7.68 -5.32
CA LEU A 105 3.44 7.96 -6.50
C LEU A 105 2.94 9.41 -6.56
N LYS A 106 2.77 10.07 -5.42
CA LYS A 106 2.32 11.47 -5.32
C LYS A 106 3.45 12.46 -5.56
N TYR A 107 4.65 12.20 -5.04
CA TYR A 107 5.74 13.20 -4.95
C TYR A 107 6.91 12.97 -5.91
N ALA A 108 7.20 11.72 -6.25
CA ALA A 108 8.36 11.33 -7.06
C ALA A 108 7.99 10.94 -8.50
N ARG A 109 6.71 11.10 -8.88
CA ARG A 109 6.21 10.87 -10.23
C ARG A 109 5.91 12.18 -10.94
#